data_AF-A0A094E8H2-F1
#
_entry.id   AF-A0A094E8H2-F1
#
_cell.length_a   1.000
_cell.length_b   1.000
_cell.length_c   1.000
_cell.angle_alpha   90.00
_cell.angle_beta   90.00
_cell.angle_gamma   90.00
#
_symmetry.space_group_name_H-M   'P 1'
#
loop_
_entity.id
_entity.type
_entity.pdbx_description
1 polymer ?
#
loop_
_entity_poly.entity_id
_entity_poly.type
_entity_poly.pdbx_seq_one_letter_code
_entity_poly.pdbx_strand_id
1 'polypeptide(L)'
;MAAPVFPTPKVIGTKRPGVAYKDRSSARVVAFNAAEKIAILFAKRETYYKLPGGGIDPGEEHEAAASREMQEETGGIIKIRSHLGCVGMTEEYRFEQRQISYCYVADVVDDSGSPSLTEEEIGDGLGHLWLSVDEAKSRMIQAEPQSEFGLSVKERDIYLLEEAIRHAEKGGA
;
A
#
# COMPACT_ATOMS: atom_id res chain seq x y z
N MET A 1 -10.52 -7.90 -25.85
CA MET A 1 -9.90 -8.13 -24.54
C MET A 1 -10.89 -7.70 -23.48
N ALA A 2 -11.19 -8.55 -22.50
CA ALA A 2 -12.04 -8.14 -21.38
C ALA A 2 -11.30 -7.09 -20.55
N ALA A 3 -11.99 -6.04 -20.10
CA ALA A 3 -11.39 -5.08 -19.18
C ALA A 3 -10.93 -5.80 -17.91
N PRO A 4 -9.82 -5.38 -17.29
CA PRO A 4 -9.40 -5.94 -16.01
C PRO A 4 -10.54 -5.81 -15.00
N VAL A 5 -10.91 -6.93 -14.38
CA VAL A 5 -11.97 -6.97 -13.37
C VAL A 5 -11.37 -6.52 -12.06
N PHE A 6 -11.72 -5.30 -11.65
CA PHE A 6 -11.31 -4.72 -10.38
C PHE A 6 -12.25 -5.16 -9.24
N PRO A 7 -11.73 -5.42 -8.03
CA PRO A 7 -12.57 -5.72 -6.87
C PRO A 7 -13.38 -4.51 -6.45
N THR A 8 -14.54 -4.74 -5.81
CA THR A 8 -15.33 -3.66 -5.21
C THR A 8 -14.52 -2.98 -4.10
N PRO A 9 -14.37 -1.65 -4.11
CA PRO A 9 -13.58 -0.97 -3.10
C PRO A 9 -14.26 -1.00 -1.72
N LYS A 10 -13.47 -1.23 -0.67
CA LYS A 10 -13.88 -0.91 0.71
C LYS A 10 -13.90 0.60 0.89
N VAL A 11 -15.04 1.15 1.30
CA VAL A 11 -15.16 2.58 1.62
C VAL A 11 -14.59 2.85 3.01
N ILE A 12 -13.75 3.88 3.12
CA ILE A 12 -13.12 4.33 4.37
C ILE A 12 -13.44 5.82 4.58
N GLY A 13 -13.83 6.17 5.81
CA GLY A 13 -14.32 7.51 6.12
C GLY A 13 -15.74 7.77 5.61
N THR A 14 -16.16 9.03 5.66
CA THR A 14 -17.54 9.44 5.32
C THR A 14 -17.53 10.51 4.25
N LYS A 15 -18.21 10.24 3.14
CA LYS A 15 -18.45 11.25 2.09
C LYS A 15 -19.36 12.35 2.64
N ARG A 16 -18.84 13.58 2.69
CA ARG A 16 -19.58 14.75 3.19
C ARG A 16 -20.31 15.45 2.03
N PRO A 17 -21.63 15.66 2.13
CA PRO A 17 -22.36 16.46 1.15
C PRO A 17 -21.80 17.87 1.05
N GLY A 18 -21.69 18.40 -0.17
CA GLY A 18 -21.23 19.78 -0.41
C GLY A 18 -19.71 19.99 -0.40
N VAL A 19 -18.91 18.95 -0.13
CA VAL A 19 -17.44 19.02 -0.25
C VAL A 19 -17.02 18.70 -1.68
N ALA A 20 -16.22 19.58 -2.28
CA ALA A 20 -15.56 19.32 -3.57
C ALA A 20 -14.28 18.53 -3.33
N TYR A 21 -14.30 17.24 -3.62
CA TYR A 21 -13.15 16.37 -3.41
C TYR A 21 -12.16 16.44 -4.58
N LYS A 22 -10.87 16.55 -4.28
CA LYS A 22 -9.78 16.30 -5.22
C LYS A 22 -9.53 14.79 -5.32
N ASP A 23 -9.73 14.23 -6.51
CA ASP A 23 -9.46 12.82 -6.76
C ASP A 23 -7.95 12.53 -6.79
N ARG A 24 -7.56 11.40 -6.22
CA ARG A 24 -6.19 10.85 -6.28
C ARG A 24 -6.29 9.34 -6.46
N SER A 25 -5.47 8.78 -7.35
CA SER A 25 -5.26 7.34 -7.45
C SER A 25 -3.90 6.98 -6.87
N SER A 26 -3.82 5.82 -6.22
CA SER A 26 -2.58 5.33 -5.62
C SER A 26 -2.45 3.81 -5.75
N ALA A 27 -1.23 3.31 -5.85
CA ALA A 27 -0.94 1.89 -5.86
C ALA A 27 -0.31 1.47 -4.52
N ARG A 28 -0.57 0.23 -4.10
CA ARG A 28 0.00 -0.41 -2.92
C ARG A 28 0.52 -1.78 -3.32
N VAL A 29 1.55 -2.24 -2.64
CA VAL A 29 2.10 -3.57 -2.89
C VAL A 29 2.41 -4.33 -1.62
N VAL A 30 2.07 -5.62 -1.64
CA VAL A 30 2.56 -6.62 -0.69
C VAL A 30 3.58 -7.47 -1.41
N ALA A 31 4.87 -7.21 -1.15
CA ALA A 31 5.98 -7.88 -1.82
C ALA A 31 6.63 -8.90 -0.89
N PHE A 32 6.65 -10.18 -1.29
CA PHE A 32 7.25 -11.27 -0.53
C PHE A 32 8.71 -11.48 -0.94
N ASN A 33 9.63 -11.52 0.02
CA ASN A 33 11.01 -11.94 -0.24
C ASN A 33 11.18 -13.46 -0.11
N ALA A 34 12.38 -13.96 -0.40
CA ALA A 34 12.69 -15.40 -0.35
C ALA A 34 12.53 -16.04 1.04
N ALA A 35 12.46 -15.23 2.10
CA ALA A 35 12.22 -15.68 3.47
C ALA A 35 10.74 -15.55 3.89
N GLU A 36 9.83 -15.36 2.92
CA GLU A 36 8.38 -15.16 3.12
C GLU A 36 8.04 -13.95 4.01
N LYS A 37 8.95 -12.97 4.08
CA LYS A 37 8.72 -11.69 4.74
C LYS A 37 8.25 -10.66 3.74
N ILE A 38 7.48 -9.69 4.24
CA ILE A 38 6.97 -8.56 3.47
C ILE A 38 7.62 -7.26 3.93
N ALA A 39 7.77 -6.32 2.99
CA ALA A 39 8.19 -4.97 3.29
C ALA A 39 7.03 -4.19 3.92
N ILE A 40 7.27 -3.62 5.11
CA ILE A 40 6.34 -2.72 5.79
C ILE A 40 7.08 -1.42 6.07
N LEU A 41 6.42 -0.29 5.78
CA LEU A 41 6.94 1.03 6.11
C LEU A 41 6.46 1.45 7.50
N PHE A 42 7.27 2.27 8.16
CA PHE A 42 6.98 2.86 9.47
C PHE A 42 7.26 4.35 9.44
N ALA A 43 6.24 5.16 9.73
CA ALA A 43 6.37 6.60 9.89
C ALA A 43 6.60 6.93 11.36
N LYS A 44 7.83 7.32 11.71
CA LYS A 44 8.25 7.60 13.10
C LYS A 44 7.43 8.69 13.77
N ARG A 45 7.14 9.78 13.05
CA ARG A 45 6.49 10.96 13.62
C ARG A 45 5.06 10.68 14.10
N GLU A 46 4.31 9.91 13.32
CA GLU A 46 2.89 9.60 13.55
C GLU A 46 2.68 8.19 14.10
N THR A 47 3.76 7.41 14.26
CA THR A 47 3.78 6.07 14.85
C THR A 47 2.81 5.07 14.21
N TYR A 48 2.64 5.11 12.89
CA TYR A 48 1.86 4.13 12.14
C TYR A 48 2.73 3.32 11.17
N TYR A 49 2.19 2.17 10.77
CA TYR A 49 2.77 1.29 9.75
C TYR A 49 1.90 1.32 8.50
N LYS A 50 2.53 1.26 7.33
CA LYS A 50 1.85 1.30 6.03
C LYS A 50 2.47 0.30 5.06
N LEU A 51 1.70 -0.11 4.06
CA LEU A 51 2.25 -0.83 2.91
C LEU A 51 3.07 0.13 2.03
N PRO A 52 4.12 -0.34 1.35
CA PRO A 52 4.76 0.42 0.28
C PRO A 52 3.74 0.83 -0.78
N GLY A 53 3.91 2.05 -1.29
CA GLY A 53 3.06 2.62 -2.31
C GLY A 53 2.74 4.09 -2.13
N GLY A 54 2.35 4.71 -3.24
CA GLY A 54 2.05 6.14 -3.34
C GLY A 54 1.23 6.47 -4.58
N GLY A 55 1.37 7.69 -5.09
CA GLY A 55 0.51 8.21 -6.15
C GLY A 55 0.72 7.48 -7.48
N ILE A 56 -0.33 7.38 -8.28
CA ILE A 56 -0.21 6.97 -9.69
C ILE A 56 -0.14 8.24 -10.54
N ASP A 57 0.91 8.38 -11.33
CA ASP A 57 1.11 9.53 -12.21
C ASP A 57 0.21 9.47 -13.46
N PRO A 58 -0.06 10.61 -14.12
CA PRO A 58 -0.86 10.63 -15.34
C PRO A 58 -0.27 9.74 -16.44
N GLY A 59 -1.02 8.70 -16.82
CA GLY A 59 -0.59 7.72 -17.82
C GLY A 59 0.30 6.60 -17.28
N GLU A 60 0.56 6.56 -15.98
CA GLU A 60 1.29 5.48 -15.32
C GLU A 60 0.36 4.28 -15.04
N GLU A 61 0.83 3.09 -15.38
CA GLU A 61 0.14 1.84 -15.03
C GLU A 61 0.22 1.60 -13.51
N HIS A 62 -0.84 1.09 -12.90
CA HIS A 62 -0.87 0.88 -11.44
C HIS A 62 0.26 -0.04 -10.94
N GLU A 63 0.56 -1.10 -11.69
CA GLU A 63 1.64 -2.05 -11.40
C GLU A 63 3.02 -1.37 -11.50
N ALA A 64 3.17 -0.42 -12.43
CA ALA A 64 4.40 0.37 -12.57
C ALA A 64 4.57 1.32 -11.38
N ALA A 65 3.50 2.01 -10.97
CA ALA A 65 3.52 2.88 -9.79
C ALA A 65 3.87 2.09 -8.52
N ALA A 66 3.27 0.90 -8.32
CA ALA A 66 3.60 0.01 -7.22
C ALA A 66 5.09 -0.38 -7.19
N SER A 67 5.67 -0.66 -8.36
CA SER A 67 7.08 -1.04 -8.50
C SER A 67 8.02 0.14 -8.25
N ARG A 68 7.69 1.33 -8.77
CA ARG A 68 8.44 2.57 -8.53
C ARG A 68 8.46 2.92 -7.04
N GLU A 69 7.30 2.97 -6.40
CA GLU A 69 7.18 3.33 -4.99
C GLU A 69 7.90 2.34 -4.07
N MET A 70 7.81 1.04 -4.37
CA MET A 70 8.61 0.03 -3.66
C MET A 70 10.11 0.34 -3.74
N GLN A 71 10.61 0.66 -4.94
CA GLN A 71 12.01 1.00 -5.14
C GLN A 71 12.40 2.30 -4.43
N GLU A 72 11.58 3.34 -4.51
CA GLU A 72 11.81 4.64 -3.85
C GLU A 72 11.81 4.51 -2.33
N GLU A 73 10.82 3.83 -1.74
CA GLU A 73 10.63 3.78 -0.29
C GLU A 73 11.51 2.74 0.40
N THR A 74 11.95 1.69 -0.31
CA THR A 74 12.69 0.56 0.28
C THR A 74 14.02 0.25 -0.39
N GLY A 75 14.24 0.68 -1.63
CA GLY A 75 15.33 0.21 -2.48
C GLY A 75 15.06 -1.15 -3.15
N GLY A 76 13.93 -1.79 -2.85
CA GLY A 76 13.59 -3.12 -3.33
C GLY A 76 13.09 -3.14 -4.78
N ILE A 77 13.61 -4.05 -5.58
CA ILE A 77 13.13 -4.37 -6.93
C ILE A 77 12.18 -5.54 -6.81
N ILE A 78 11.00 -5.39 -7.42
CA ILE A 78 9.93 -6.39 -7.34
C ILE A 78 9.47 -6.85 -8.71
N LYS A 79 8.85 -8.02 -8.74
CA LYS A 79 8.11 -8.56 -9.87
C LYS A 79 6.66 -8.76 -9.45
N ILE A 80 5.75 -7.99 -10.07
CA ILE A 80 4.32 -8.13 -9.81
C ILE A 80 3.83 -9.52 -10.24
N ARG A 81 3.00 -10.14 -9.40
CA ARG A 81 2.28 -11.37 -9.72
C ARG A 81 1.04 -11.05 -10.56
N SER A 82 1.25 -10.56 -11.79
CA SER A 82 0.16 -10.01 -12.63
C SER A 82 -0.98 -11.00 -12.93
N HIS A 83 -0.78 -12.31 -12.76
CA HIS A 83 -1.85 -13.31 -12.86
C HIS A 83 -2.93 -13.19 -11.77
N LEU A 84 -2.62 -12.55 -10.63
CA LEU A 84 -3.58 -12.26 -9.57
C LEU A 84 -4.37 -10.98 -9.82
N GLY A 85 -3.90 -10.10 -10.71
CA GLY A 85 -4.47 -8.77 -10.92
C GLY A 85 -4.46 -7.90 -9.66
N CYS A 86 -5.38 -6.93 -9.60
CA CYS A 86 -5.61 -6.13 -8.41
C CYS A 86 -6.39 -6.95 -7.38
N VAL A 87 -5.80 -7.20 -6.22
CA VAL A 87 -6.35 -8.11 -5.19
C VAL A 87 -7.24 -7.41 -4.18
N GLY A 88 -7.13 -6.08 -4.07
CA GLY A 88 -7.93 -5.29 -3.13
C GLY A 88 -7.98 -3.83 -3.51
N MET A 89 -9.10 -3.17 -3.19
CA MET A 89 -9.30 -1.75 -3.46
C MET A 89 -9.93 -1.03 -2.28
N THR A 90 -9.56 0.23 -2.10
CA THR A 90 -10.21 1.12 -1.13
C THR A 90 -10.63 2.43 -1.79
N GLU A 91 -11.71 3.02 -1.28
CA GLU A 91 -12.16 4.36 -1.60
C GLU A 91 -12.23 5.18 -0.30
N GLU A 92 -11.27 6.06 -0.11
CA GLU A 92 -11.11 6.86 1.10
C GLU A 92 -11.66 8.27 0.88
N TYR A 93 -12.47 8.75 1.82
CA TYR A 93 -12.91 10.15 1.91
C TYR A 93 -12.31 10.78 3.16
N ARG A 94 -11.32 11.67 2.97
CA ARG A 94 -10.58 12.31 4.05
C ARG A 94 -10.29 13.76 3.70
N PHE A 95 -10.55 14.69 4.62
CA PHE A 95 -10.46 16.13 4.35
C PHE A 95 -11.22 16.52 3.06
N GLU A 96 -10.54 17.13 2.08
CA GLU A 96 -11.04 17.50 0.75
C GLU A 96 -10.45 16.57 -0.35
N GLN A 97 -9.99 15.38 0.02
CA GLN A 97 -9.43 14.40 -0.91
C GLN A 97 -10.26 13.13 -0.95
N ARG A 98 -10.49 12.63 -2.17
CA ARG A 98 -11.03 11.31 -2.45
C ARG A 98 -9.92 10.46 -3.04
N GLN A 99 -9.53 9.39 -2.35
CA GLN A 99 -8.43 8.53 -2.80
C GLN A 99 -8.93 7.14 -3.16
N ILE A 100 -8.58 6.66 -4.36
CA ILE A 100 -8.73 5.25 -4.71
C ILE A 100 -7.36 4.59 -4.60
N SER A 101 -7.26 3.52 -3.82
CA SER A 101 -6.02 2.75 -3.68
C SER A 101 -6.19 1.34 -4.24
N TYR A 102 -5.25 0.91 -5.08
CA TYR A 102 -5.19 -0.41 -5.71
C TYR A 102 -4.08 -1.24 -5.09
N CYS A 103 -4.35 -2.48 -4.68
CA CYS A 103 -3.35 -3.36 -4.06
C CYS A 103 -2.95 -4.48 -4.99
N TYR A 104 -1.64 -4.75 -5.05
CA TYR A 104 -1.02 -5.79 -5.84
C TYR A 104 -0.13 -6.68 -4.97
N VAL A 105 0.09 -7.91 -5.45
CA VAL A 105 1.03 -8.85 -4.83
C VAL A 105 2.25 -8.97 -5.71
N ALA A 106 3.43 -9.05 -5.10
CA ALA A 106 4.69 -9.14 -5.81
C ALA A 106 5.69 -10.08 -5.12
N ASP A 107 6.73 -10.42 -5.86
CA ASP A 107 7.92 -11.09 -5.34
C ASP A 107 9.11 -10.13 -5.39
N VAL A 108 9.90 -10.09 -4.32
CA VAL A 108 11.13 -9.30 -4.26
C VAL A 108 12.20 -10.04 -5.05
N VAL A 109 12.77 -9.34 -6.02
CA VAL A 109 13.85 -9.82 -6.89
C VAL A 109 15.21 -9.41 -6.32
N ASP A 110 15.28 -8.22 -5.73
CA ASP A 110 16.50 -7.66 -5.13
C ASP A 110 16.11 -6.68 -4.01
N ASP A 111 16.74 -6.78 -2.84
CA ASP A 111 16.56 -5.90 -1.68
C ASP A 111 17.87 -5.25 -1.23
N SER A 112 18.93 -5.32 -2.05
CA SER A 112 20.25 -4.73 -1.76
C SER A 112 20.33 -3.22 -2.02
N GLY A 113 19.28 -2.65 -2.61
CA GLY A 113 19.17 -1.22 -2.89
C GLY A 113 19.04 -0.37 -1.64
N SER A 114 19.02 0.94 -1.84
CA SER A 114 18.80 1.92 -0.76
C SER A 114 17.58 2.79 -1.09
N PRO A 115 16.77 3.17 -0.09
CA PRO A 115 15.65 4.09 -0.30
C PRO A 115 16.10 5.44 -0.87
N SER A 116 15.28 5.99 -1.77
CA SER A 116 15.36 7.34 -2.30
C SER A 116 14.10 8.11 -1.88
N LEU A 117 14.05 8.47 -0.61
CA LEU A 117 12.89 9.11 0.02
C LEU A 117 12.74 10.58 -0.38
N THR A 118 11.50 11.04 -0.46
CA THR A 118 11.17 12.47 -0.61
C THR A 118 11.45 13.26 0.66
N GLU A 119 11.53 14.59 0.57
CA GLU A 119 11.72 15.46 1.74
C GLU A 119 10.61 15.29 2.79
N GLU A 120 9.37 15.08 2.36
CA GLU A 120 8.22 14.83 3.24
C GLU A 120 8.40 13.52 4.02
N GLU A 121 8.80 12.44 3.34
CA GLU A 121 9.02 11.13 3.96
C GLU A 121 10.21 11.12 4.90
N ILE A 122 11.29 11.83 4.56
CA ILE A 122 12.41 12.08 5.47
C ILE A 122 11.91 12.84 6.71
N GLY A 123 11.08 13.86 6.51
CA GLY A 123 10.47 14.65 7.59
C GLY A 123 9.51 13.85 8.48
N ASP A 124 8.88 12.80 7.94
CA ASP A 124 8.04 11.84 8.67
C ASP A 124 8.88 10.77 9.40
N GLY A 125 10.18 10.72 9.12
CA GLY A 125 11.11 9.70 9.59
C GLY A 125 10.75 8.32 9.04
N LEU A 126 10.31 8.27 7.79
CA LEU A 126 9.92 7.04 7.11
C LEU A 126 11.11 6.07 7.05
N GLY A 127 10.85 4.82 7.37
CA GLY A 127 11.77 3.71 7.16
C GLY A 127 11.01 2.43 6.84
N HIS A 128 11.72 1.35 6.52
CA HIS A 128 11.10 0.07 6.18
C HIS A 128 11.64 -1.07 7.05
N LEU A 129 10.85 -2.14 7.15
CA LEU A 129 11.15 -3.37 7.87
C LEU A 129 10.71 -4.58 7.03
N TRP A 130 11.49 -5.65 7.08
CA TRP A 130 11.09 -6.96 6.57
C TRP A 130 10.50 -7.80 7.70
N LEU A 131 9.19 -8.02 7.66
CA LEU A 131 8.43 -8.68 8.72
C LEU A 131 7.70 -9.91 8.18
N SER A 132 7.48 -10.92 9.03
CA SER A 132 6.49 -11.94 8.68
C SER A 132 5.11 -11.27 8.55
N VAL A 133 4.21 -11.91 7.81
CA VAL A 133 2.83 -11.43 7.64
C VAL A 133 2.13 -11.20 8.98
N ASP A 134 2.26 -12.14 9.92
CA ASP A 134 1.64 -12.04 11.25
C ASP A 134 2.22 -10.89 12.06
N GLU A 135 3.54 -10.70 12.00
CA GLU A 135 4.21 -9.60 12.71
C GLU A 135 3.81 -8.24 12.12
N ALA A 136 3.78 -8.12 10.79
CA ALA A 136 3.31 -6.93 10.09
C ALA A 136 1.89 -6.54 10.51
N LYS A 137 0.96 -7.51 10.45
CA LYS A 137 -0.43 -7.31 10.86
C LYS A 137 -0.54 -6.91 12.33
N SER A 138 0.19 -7.58 13.21
CA SER A 138 0.22 -7.27 14.63
C SER A 138 0.68 -5.83 14.89
N ARG A 139 1.79 -5.39 14.27
CA ARG A 139 2.31 -4.03 14.40
C ARG A 139 1.35 -2.98 13.86
N MET A 140 0.72 -3.23 12.70
CA MET A 140 -0.29 -2.34 12.13
C MET A 140 -1.50 -2.18 13.06
N ILE A 141 -1.99 -3.27 13.65
CA ILE A 141 -3.13 -3.26 14.58
C ILE A 141 -2.78 -2.52 15.88
N GLN A 142 -1.57 -2.72 16.41
CA GLN A 142 -1.13 -2.12 17.67
C GLN A 142 -0.75 -0.65 17.54
N ALA A 143 -0.48 -0.14 16.34
CA ALA A 143 -0.21 1.29 16.14
C ALA A 143 -1.42 2.14 16.52
N GLU A 144 -1.21 3.23 17.25
CA GLU A 144 -2.26 4.14 17.71
C GLU A 144 -2.05 5.54 17.13
N PRO A 145 -2.21 5.73 15.80
CA PRO A 145 -2.09 7.04 15.19
C PRO A 145 -3.17 7.97 15.74
N GLN A 146 -2.80 9.22 15.99
CA GLN A 146 -3.69 10.23 16.55
C GLN A 146 -4.34 11.10 15.47
N SER A 147 -3.72 11.19 14.29
CA SER A 147 -4.23 11.98 13.18
C SER A 147 -5.32 11.22 12.39
N GLU A 148 -6.29 11.97 11.84
CA GLU A 148 -7.28 11.43 10.89
C GLU A 148 -6.58 10.72 9.71
N PHE A 149 -5.44 11.27 9.26
CA PHE A 149 -4.60 10.65 8.25
C PHE A 149 -4.06 9.29 8.70
N GLY A 150 -3.36 9.22 9.84
CA GLY A 150 -2.80 7.96 10.31
C GLY A 150 -3.87 6.89 10.59
N LEU A 151 -5.03 7.27 11.14
CA LEU A 151 -6.16 6.36 11.36
C LEU A 151 -6.67 5.75 10.05
N SER A 152 -6.85 6.58 9.02
CA SER A 152 -7.28 6.11 7.69
C SER A 152 -6.23 5.23 7.00
N VAL A 153 -4.94 5.56 7.14
CA VAL A 153 -3.84 4.72 6.62
C VAL A 153 -3.84 3.36 7.29
N LYS A 154 -3.98 3.32 8.62
CA LYS A 154 -4.06 2.07 9.39
C LYS A 154 -5.23 1.19 8.90
N GLU A 155 -6.42 1.76 8.79
CA GLU A 155 -7.59 0.99 8.33
C GLU A 155 -7.41 0.46 6.90
N ARG A 156 -6.91 1.31 6.00
CA ARG A 156 -6.68 0.96 4.60
C ARG A 156 -5.70 -0.19 4.48
N ASP A 157 -4.52 -0.06 5.08
CA ASP A 157 -3.43 -0.99 4.82
C ASP A 157 -3.59 -2.31 5.55
N ILE A 158 -4.29 -2.35 6.68
CA ILE A 158 -4.72 -3.62 7.30
C ILE A 158 -5.66 -4.36 6.34
N TYR A 159 -6.68 -3.69 5.80
CA TYR A 159 -7.61 -4.32 4.87
C TYR A 159 -6.92 -4.82 3.60
N LEU A 160 -6.07 -3.99 2.99
CA LEU A 160 -5.36 -4.35 1.76
C LEU A 160 -4.36 -5.49 1.98
N LEU A 161 -3.70 -5.54 3.14
CA LEU A 161 -2.84 -6.65 3.53
C LEU A 161 -3.64 -7.96 3.64
N GLU A 162 -4.81 -7.93 4.28
CA GLU A 162 -5.69 -9.10 4.40
C GLU A 162 -6.18 -9.63 3.05
N GLU A 163 -6.56 -8.74 2.13
CA GLU A 163 -6.93 -9.14 0.77
C GLU A 163 -5.75 -9.74 0.00
N ALA A 164 -4.55 -9.16 0.14
CA ALA A 164 -3.35 -9.68 -0.52
C ALA A 164 -3.01 -11.09 -0.06
N ILE A 165 -3.04 -11.36 1.25
CA ILE A 165 -2.76 -12.69 1.82
C ILE A 165 -3.78 -13.71 1.30
N ARG A 166 -5.08 -13.36 1.35
CA ARG A 166 -6.17 -14.24 0.90
C ARG A 166 -6.00 -14.68 -0.55
N HIS A 167 -5.48 -13.82 -1.41
CA HIS A 167 -5.27 -14.13 -2.83
C HIS A 167 -3.94 -14.84 -3.08
N ALA A 168 -2.88 -14.46 -2.35
CA ALA A 168 -1.57 -15.12 -2.44
C ALA A 168 -1.65 -16.61 -2.08
N GLU A 169 -2.44 -16.98 -1.07
CA GLU A 169 -2.65 -18.38 -0.67
C GLU A 169 -3.48 -19.20 -1.68
N LYS A 170 -4.42 -18.56 -2.38
CA LYS A 170 -5.30 -19.23 -3.36
C LYS A 170 -4.64 -19.44 -4.73
N GLY A 171 -3.63 -18.64 -5.07
CA GLY A 171 -2.90 -18.73 -6.34
C GLY A 171 -1.82 -19.81 -6.39
N GLY A 172 -1.58 -20.53 -5.29
CA GLY A 172 -0.58 -21.59 -5.18
C GLY A 172 -1.09 -23.03 -5.42
N ALA A 173 -2.32 -23.19 -5.92
CA ALA A 173 -2.96 -24.49 -6.19
C ALA A 173 -3.08 -24.77 -7.69
#